data_AF-A0A832X8B8-F1
#
_entry.id   AF-A0A832X8B8-F1
#
_cell.length_a   1.000
_cell.length_b   1.000
_cell.length_c   1.000
_cell.angle_alpha   90.00
_cell.angle_beta   90.00
_cell.angle_gamma   90.00
#
_symmetry.space_group_name_H-M   'P 1'
#
loop_
_entity.id
_entity.type
_entity.pdbx_description
1 polymer ?
#
loop_
_entity_poly.entity_id
_entity_poly.type
_entity_poly.pdbx_seq_one_letter_code
_entity_poly.pdbx_strand_id
1 'polypeptide(L)'
;LDYETMKTMREAGCRLLDVGYESGNDEILQHIKKGTTVNQLVSFTSDAKKAKLKVLADFVIGFPGETKDTAENTIKIIKVIKPDLLQVAVATPMPGTAFYNWTKSEGYLLVDNLEHSLNEDGFQKCIISYPNFTSRDIEVYVDRALKEYYLSPEYILVAVKNICGRGGLHELRGMAKSIWVFINYLRSKSNCKGELQGIY
;
A
#
# COMPACT_ATOMS: atom_id res chain seq x y z
N LEU A 1 10.30 2.75 17.36
CA LEU A 1 9.27 2.93 18.42
C LEU A 1 9.19 1.62 19.18
N ASP A 2 9.49 1.63 20.48
CA ASP A 2 9.37 0.44 21.33
C ASP A 2 7.96 0.27 21.90
N TYR A 3 7.72 -0.91 22.47
CA TYR A 3 6.44 -1.30 23.05
C TYR A 3 5.97 -0.41 24.21
N GLU A 4 6.88 0.02 25.10
CA GLU A 4 6.50 0.84 26.26
C GLU A 4 6.01 2.21 25.80
N THR A 5 6.67 2.81 24.81
CA THR A 5 6.21 4.04 24.19
C THR A 5 4.82 3.87 23.56
N MET A 6 4.58 2.77 22.83
CA MET A 6 3.26 2.46 22.28
C MET A 6 2.18 2.33 23.36
N LYS A 7 2.51 1.75 24.51
CA LYS A 7 1.60 1.65 25.65
C LYS A 7 1.25 3.02 26.22
N THR A 8 2.25 3.90 26.41
CA THR A 8 2.01 5.29 26.83
C THR A 8 1.17 6.05 25.82
N MET A 9 1.42 5.88 24.52
CA MET A 9 0.59 6.48 23.46
C MET A 9 -0.86 6.02 23.57
N ARG A 10 -1.10 4.72 23.82
CA ARG A 10 -2.44 4.18 24.02
C ARG A 10 -3.13 4.78 25.24
N GLU A 11 -2.43 4.89 26.36
CA GLU A 11 -2.94 5.50 27.60
C GLU A 11 -3.27 6.99 27.41
N ALA A 12 -2.49 7.70 26.59
CA ALA A 12 -2.75 9.08 26.18
C ALA A 12 -3.90 9.23 25.16
N GLY A 13 -4.56 8.14 24.77
CA GLY A 13 -5.73 8.15 23.88
C GLY A 13 -5.43 7.93 22.40
N CYS A 14 -4.18 7.63 22.02
CA CYS A 14 -3.85 7.21 20.66
C CYS A 14 -4.61 5.92 20.28
N ARG A 15 -5.08 5.87 19.03
CA ARG A 15 -5.92 4.77 18.53
C ARG A 15 -5.32 4.05 17.33
N LEU A 16 -4.60 4.76 16.48
CA LEU A 16 -4.07 4.28 15.20
C LEU A 16 -2.65 4.82 15.04
N LEU A 17 -1.74 3.95 14.61
CA LEU A 17 -0.44 4.32 14.09
C LEU A 17 -0.52 4.27 12.56
N ASP A 18 -0.15 5.36 11.91
CA ASP A 18 0.10 5.40 10.47
C ASP A 18 1.60 5.23 10.23
N VAL A 19 1.97 4.25 9.42
CA VAL A 19 3.32 3.71 9.38
C VAL A 19 3.72 3.40 7.95
N GLY A 20 4.77 4.09 7.48
CA GLY A 20 5.48 3.72 6.26
C GLY A 20 6.27 2.44 6.47
N TYR A 21 5.74 1.31 6.01
CA TYR A 21 6.46 0.04 5.89
C TYR A 21 7.30 0.01 4.60
N GLU A 22 6.82 0.70 3.56
CA GLU A 22 7.43 0.85 2.24
C GLU A 22 7.51 -0.44 1.41
N SER A 23 8.26 -1.44 1.86
CA SER A 23 8.49 -2.70 1.12
C SER A 23 8.61 -3.90 2.05
N GLY A 24 8.21 -5.08 1.56
CA GLY A 24 8.45 -6.36 2.22
C GLY A 24 9.76 -7.04 1.82
N ASN A 25 10.72 -6.29 1.27
CA ASN A 25 12.02 -6.81 0.84
C ASN A 25 13.17 -5.95 1.41
N ASP A 26 14.13 -6.58 2.10
CA ASP A 26 15.23 -5.89 2.76
C ASP A 26 16.17 -5.14 1.80
N GLU A 27 16.39 -5.65 0.58
CA GLU A 27 17.23 -4.98 -0.42
C GLU A 27 16.58 -3.66 -0.87
N ILE A 28 15.27 -3.68 -1.12
CA ILE A 28 14.52 -2.48 -1.48
C ILE A 28 14.51 -1.47 -0.33
N LEU A 29 14.30 -1.93 0.91
CA LEU A 29 14.39 -1.07 2.10
C LEU A 29 15.77 -0.41 2.25
N GLN A 30 16.84 -1.12 1.88
CA GLN A 30 18.20 -0.57 1.85
C GLN A 30 18.39 0.45 0.73
N HIS A 31 17.90 0.18 -0.48
CA HIS A 31 17.99 1.11 -1.62
C HIS A 31 17.34 2.46 -1.33
N ILE A 32 16.18 2.45 -0.68
CA ILE A 32 15.47 3.67 -0.28
C ILE A 32 15.97 4.26 1.04
N LYS A 33 16.98 3.64 1.66
CA LYS A 33 17.58 4.06 2.94
C LYS A 33 16.56 4.17 4.07
N LYS A 34 15.59 3.24 4.13
CA LYS A 34 14.55 3.22 5.17
C LYS A 34 15.13 3.06 6.58
N GLY A 35 16.23 2.31 6.70
CA GLY A 35 16.88 2.04 7.98
C GLY A 35 16.17 0.99 8.85
N THR A 36 15.29 0.19 8.25
CA THR A 36 14.58 -0.91 8.92
C THR A 36 14.66 -2.20 8.10
N THR A 37 14.42 -3.33 8.75
CA THR A 37 14.30 -4.65 8.10
C THR A 37 12.88 -5.20 8.16
N VAL A 38 12.57 -6.14 7.28
CA VAL A 38 11.29 -6.85 7.25
C VAL A 38 10.96 -7.49 8.61
N ASN A 39 11.95 -8.05 9.30
CA ASN A 39 11.73 -8.60 10.64
C ASN A 39 11.32 -7.52 11.66
N GLN A 40 11.94 -6.34 11.61
CA GLN A 40 11.56 -5.23 12.48
C GLN A 40 10.14 -4.74 12.18
N LEU A 41 9.72 -4.75 10.91
CA LEU A 41 8.34 -4.43 10.52
C LEU A 41 7.34 -5.38 11.19
N VAL A 42 7.60 -6.69 11.13
CA VAL A 42 6.75 -7.72 11.76
C VAL A 42 6.70 -7.56 13.28
N SER A 43 7.86 -7.37 13.92
CA SER A 43 7.96 -7.14 15.37
C SER A 43 7.20 -5.87 15.78
N PHE A 44 7.36 -4.78 15.04
CA PHE A 44 6.65 -3.53 15.28
C PHE A 44 5.13 -3.73 15.23
N THR A 45 4.60 -4.44 14.21
CA THR A 45 3.15 -4.68 14.12
C THR A 45 2.65 -5.53 15.30
N SER A 46 3.45 -6.52 15.73
CA SER A 46 3.13 -7.35 16.88
C SER A 46 3.02 -6.53 18.17
N ASP A 47 4.00 -5.65 18.41
CA ASP A 47 4.02 -4.77 19.59
C ASP A 47 2.87 -3.75 19.57
N ALA A 48 2.58 -3.15 18.41
CA ALA A 48 1.45 -2.23 18.27
C ALA A 48 0.12 -2.91 18.61
N LYS A 49 -0.10 -4.13 18.11
CA LYS A 49 -1.28 -4.94 18.42
C LYS A 49 -1.35 -5.31 19.89
N LYS A 50 -0.23 -5.69 20.50
CA LYS A 50 -0.12 -5.98 21.94
C LYS A 50 -0.45 -4.75 22.79
N ALA A 51 -0.07 -3.56 22.32
CA ALA A 51 -0.39 -2.27 22.95
C ALA A 51 -1.84 -1.81 22.69
N LYS A 52 -2.64 -2.59 21.94
CA LYS A 52 -4.02 -2.26 21.56
C LYS A 52 -4.13 -1.00 20.68
N LEU A 53 -3.12 -0.73 19.88
CA LEU A 53 -3.14 0.28 18.82
C LEU A 53 -3.51 -0.39 17.49
N LYS A 54 -4.36 0.29 16.70
CA LYS A 54 -4.61 -0.10 15.31
C LYS A 54 -3.40 0.31 14.45
N VAL A 55 -3.18 -0.37 13.33
CA VAL A 55 -2.10 -0.04 12.37
C VAL A 55 -2.69 0.23 10.99
N LEU A 56 -2.44 1.42 10.45
CA LEU A 56 -2.47 1.69 9.02
C LEU A 56 -1.06 1.42 8.48
N ALA A 57 -0.94 0.48 7.56
CA ALA A 57 0.33 0.14 6.94
C ALA A 57 0.38 0.70 5.51
N ASP A 58 1.38 1.54 5.29
CA ASP A 58 1.67 2.15 3.98
C ASP A 58 2.81 1.40 3.30
N PHE A 59 2.52 0.87 2.11
CA PHE A 59 3.49 0.26 1.21
C PHE A 59 3.55 0.99 -0.12
N VAL A 60 4.67 0.87 -0.81
CA VAL A 60 4.91 1.48 -2.12
C VAL A 60 5.55 0.43 -3.02
N ILE A 61 5.07 0.35 -4.26
CA ILE A 61 5.61 -0.55 -5.30
C ILE A 61 6.15 0.30 -6.46
N GLY A 62 7.32 -0.05 -6.97
CA GLY A 62 8.02 0.62 -8.07
C GLY A 62 9.31 1.34 -7.65
N PHE A 63 9.87 1.04 -6.47
CA PHE A 63 11.13 1.65 -6.05
C PHE A 63 12.32 1.25 -6.93
N PRO A 64 13.44 2.00 -6.87
CA PRO A 64 14.67 1.63 -7.57
C PRO A 64 15.13 0.21 -7.24
N GLY A 65 15.35 -0.60 -8.28
CA GLY A 65 15.75 -2.00 -8.16
C GLY A 65 14.61 -2.97 -7.84
N GLU A 66 13.37 -2.50 -7.72
CA GLU A 66 12.23 -3.37 -7.45
C GLU A 66 11.88 -4.24 -8.66
N THR A 67 11.62 -5.52 -8.40
CA THR A 67 11.25 -6.53 -9.39
C THR A 67 9.90 -7.15 -9.04
N LYS A 68 9.39 -8.01 -9.93
CA LYS A 68 8.17 -8.78 -9.68
C LYS A 68 8.29 -9.65 -8.42
N ASP A 69 9.47 -10.24 -8.19
CA ASP A 69 9.70 -11.11 -7.03
C ASP A 69 9.76 -10.32 -5.72
N THR A 70 10.41 -9.15 -5.73
CA THR A 70 10.46 -8.30 -4.52
C THR A 70 9.10 -7.68 -4.22
N ALA A 71 8.33 -7.30 -5.24
CA ALA A 71 6.94 -6.85 -5.08
C ALA A 71 6.04 -7.97 -4.52
N GLU A 72 6.29 -9.23 -4.90
CA GLU A 72 5.60 -10.38 -4.32
C GLU A 72 5.96 -10.59 -2.84
N ASN A 73 7.21 -10.34 -2.44
CA ASN A 73 7.58 -10.34 -1.02
C ASN A 73 6.79 -9.29 -0.22
N THR A 74 6.57 -8.10 -0.79
CA THR A 74 5.69 -7.08 -0.20
C THR A 74 4.28 -7.61 0.05
N ILE A 75 3.65 -8.25 -0.93
CA ILE A 75 2.31 -8.86 -0.78
C ILE A 75 2.30 -9.93 0.32
N LYS A 76 3.33 -10.78 0.38
CA LYS A 76 3.46 -11.79 1.44
C LYS A 76 3.56 -11.16 2.83
N ILE A 77 4.37 -10.11 2.98
CA ILE A 77 4.52 -9.41 4.27
C ILE A 77 3.23 -8.73 4.71
N ILE A 78 2.47 -8.11 3.80
CA ILE A 78 1.14 -7.56 4.10
C ILE A 78 0.23 -8.62 4.74
N LYS A 79 0.20 -9.84 4.17
CA LYS A 79 -0.59 -10.96 4.69
C LYS A 79 -0.08 -11.51 6.02
N VAL A 80 1.21 -11.38 6.30
CA VAL A 80 1.81 -11.77 7.60
C VAL A 80 1.45 -10.77 8.68
N ILE A 81 1.66 -9.47 8.43
CA ILE A 81 1.46 -8.44 9.46
C ILE A 81 -0.02 -8.15 9.71
N LYS A 82 -0.90 -8.35 8.71
CA LYS A 82 -2.37 -8.19 8.80
C LYS A 82 -2.77 -6.85 9.42
N PRO A 83 -2.48 -5.71 8.77
CA PRO A 83 -2.72 -4.40 9.36
C PRO A 83 -4.23 -4.10 9.46
N ASP A 84 -4.63 -3.20 10.36
CA ASP A 84 -6.06 -2.83 10.46
C ASP A 84 -6.55 -2.11 9.20
N LEU A 85 -5.67 -1.32 8.59
CA LEU A 85 -5.88 -0.64 7.32
C LEU A 85 -4.62 -0.80 6.45
N LEU A 86 -4.83 -0.89 5.14
CA LEU A 86 -3.76 -1.03 4.16
C LEU A 86 -3.87 0.07 3.11
N GLN A 87 -2.75 0.75 2.87
CA GLN A 87 -2.55 1.60 1.71
C GLN A 87 -1.36 1.05 0.92
N VAL A 88 -1.54 0.92 -0.40
CA VAL A 88 -0.47 0.55 -1.31
C VAL A 88 -0.45 1.57 -2.43
N ALA A 89 0.69 2.20 -2.64
CA ALA A 89 0.87 3.25 -3.63
C ALA A 89 1.88 2.85 -4.71
N VAL A 90 1.84 3.54 -5.85
CA VAL A 90 2.95 3.50 -6.82
C VAL A 90 4.07 4.43 -6.37
N ALA A 91 5.32 4.06 -6.63
CA ALA A 91 6.46 4.94 -6.38
C ALA A 91 6.40 6.15 -7.33
N THR A 92 6.29 7.34 -6.76
CA THR A 92 6.18 8.59 -7.54
C THR A 92 7.47 9.40 -7.41
N PRO A 93 8.26 9.56 -8.49
CA PRO A 93 9.44 10.42 -8.46
C PRO A 93 9.04 11.89 -8.38
N MET A 94 9.23 12.51 -7.22
CA MET A 94 8.92 13.93 -7.03
C MET A 94 10.09 14.81 -7.52
N PRO A 95 9.85 15.88 -8.31
CA PRO A 95 10.88 16.81 -8.75
C PRO A 95 11.73 17.33 -7.58
N GLY A 96 13.05 17.35 -7.78
CA GLY A 96 14.02 17.74 -6.75
C GLY A 96 14.48 16.59 -5.83
N THR A 97 13.87 15.40 -5.91
CA THR A 97 14.35 14.23 -5.16
C THR A 97 15.44 13.47 -5.91
N ALA A 98 16.27 12.72 -5.16
CA ALA A 98 17.26 11.83 -5.76
C ALA A 98 16.61 10.78 -6.67
N PHE A 99 15.42 10.30 -6.30
CA PHE A 99 14.66 9.34 -7.10
C PHE A 99 14.27 9.92 -8.46
N TYR A 100 13.75 11.16 -8.50
CA TYR A 100 13.41 11.84 -9.75
C TYR A 100 14.63 12.08 -10.66
N ASN A 101 15.74 12.54 -10.08
CA ASN A 101 16.95 12.77 -10.86
C ASN A 101 17.48 11.46 -11.49
N TRP A 102 17.42 10.37 -10.73
CA TRP A 102 17.84 9.05 -11.20
C TRP A 102 16.91 8.49 -12.30
N THR A 103 15.59 8.51 -12.10
CA THR A 103 14.65 8.01 -13.13
C THR A 103 14.75 8.83 -14.41
N LYS A 104 15.03 10.14 -14.30
CA LYS A 104 15.24 11.01 -15.45
C LYS A 104 16.56 10.73 -16.18
N SER A 105 17.66 10.54 -15.46
CA SER A 105 18.97 10.27 -16.08
C SER A 105 19.02 8.91 -16.77
N GLU A 106 18.33 7.91 -16.21
CA GLU A 106 18.26 6.56 -16.77
C GLU A 106 17.18 6.39 -17.85
N GLY A 107 16.35 7.41 -18.08
CA GLY A 107 15.25 7.33 -19.05
C GLY A 107 14.07 6.45 -18.61
N TYR A 108 13.90 6.21 -17.31
CA TYR A 108 12.78 5.45 -16.75
C TYR A 108 11.53 6.30 -16.50
N LEU A 109 11.67 7.62 -16.48
CA LEU A 109 10.55 8.55 -16.29
C LEU A 109 9.73 8.68 -17.59
N LEU A 110 8.44 8.31 -17.53
CA LEU A 110 7.53 8.34 -18.68
C LEU A 110 7.00 9.74 -18.98
N VAL A 111 6.80 10.55 -17.95
CA VAL A 111 6.24 11.90 -18.03
C VAL A 111 6.94 12.81 -17.02
N ASP A 112 7.25 14.03 -17.44
CA ASP A 112 7.93 15.02 -16.60
C ASP A 112 6.97 15.86 -15.73
N ASN A 113 5.68 15.92 -16.08
CA ASN A 113 4.66 16.64 -15.32
C ASN A 113 3.95 15.70 -14.32
N LEU A 114 4.04 16.04 -13.03
CA LEU A 114 3.39 15.32 -11.93
C LEU A 114 1.87 15.28 -12.01
N GLU A 115 1.21 16.21 -12.71
CA GLU A 115 -0.25 16.16 -12.91
C GLU A 115 -0.68 14.86 -13.62
N HIS A 116 0.23 14.25 -14.38
CA HIS A 116 0.00 12.95 -15.03
C HIS A 116 0.25 11.74 -14.12
N SER A 117 0.59 11.94 -12.84
CA SER A 117 0.65 10.86 -11.84
C SER A 117 -0.71 10.49 -11.27
N LEU A 118 -1.78 11.14 -11.73
CA LEU A 118 -3.16 10.80 -11.45
C LEU A 118 -3.89 10.48 -12.76
N ASN A 119 -4.83 9.54 -12.71
CA ASN A 119 -5.77 9.32 -13.80
C ASN A 119 -7.00 10.25 -13.66
N GLU A 120 -7.92 10.20 -14.62
CA GLU A 120 -9.12 11.05 -14.67
C GLU A 120 -10.04 10.88 -13.44
N ASP A 121 -10.01 9.69 -12.82
CA ASP A 121 -10.75 9.37 -11.61
C ASP A 121 -10.03 9.83 -10.31
N GLY A 122 -8.85 10.44 -10.42
CA GLY A 122 -8.02 10.87 -9.28
C GLY A 122 -7.25 9.74 -8.60
N PHE A 123 -7.18 8.55 -9.18
CA PHE A 123 -6.34 7.45 -8.71
C PHE A 123 -4.90 7.59 -9.21
N GLN A 124 -3.97 7.02 -8.45
CA GLN A 124 -2.56 7.02 -8.80
C GLN A 124 -2.30 6.29 -10.13
N LYS A 125 -1.49 6.91 -10.98
CA LYS A 125 -0.98 6.37 -12.24
C LYS A 125 0.54 6.28 -12.17
N CYS A 126 1.09 5.15 -12.61
CA CYS A 126 2.53 4.95 -12.59
C CYS A 126 3.21 5.74 -13.71
N ILE A 127 4.13 6.63 -13.35
CA ILE A 127 4.86 7.49 -14.29
C ILE A 127 6.30 7.03 -14.52
N ILE A 128 6.63 5.83 -14.06
CA ILE A 128 7.94 5.19 -14.21
C ILE A 128 7.78 3.83 -14.85
N SER A 129 8.78 3.40 -15.62
CA SER A 129 8.81 2.05 -16.18
C SER A 129 10.25 1.55 -16.28
N TYR A 130 10.49 0.34 -15.82
CA TYR A 130 11.79 -0.33 -15.88
C TYR A 130 11.78 -1.46 -16.92
N PRO A 131 12.95 -1.88 -17.45
CA PRO A 131 13.03 -2.92 -18.48
C PRO A 131 12.36 -4.25 -18.08
N ASN A 132 12.48 -4.66 -16.81
CA ASN A 132 11.96 -5.94 -16.31
C ASN A 132 10.77 -5.77 -15.33
N PHE A 133 10.33 -4.53 -15.11
CA PHE A 133 9.20 -4.23 -14.22
C PHE A 133 8.52 -2.95 -14.72
N THR A 134 7.56 -3.15 -15.62
CA THR A 134 6.92 -2.04 -16.36
C THR A 134 5.96 -1.24 -15.49
N SER A 135 5.59 -0.03 -15.93
CA SER A 135 4.52 0.76 -15.27
C SER A 135 3.25 -0.05 -15.05
N ARG A 136 2.86 -0.85 -16.05
CA ARG A 136 1.71 -1.74 -15.98
C ARG A 136 1.89 -2.85 -14.96
N ASP A 137 3.08 -3.45 -14.88
CA ASP A 137 3.37 -4.46 -13.85
C ASP A 137 3.21 -3.84 -12.45
N ILE A 138 3.81 -2.67 -12.22
CA ILE A 138 3.72 -1.94 -10.94
C ILE A 138 2.26 -1.72 -10.53
N GLU A 139 1.44 -1.16 -11.44
CA GLU A 139 0.01 -0.93 -11.19
C GLU A 139 -0.77 -2.23 -10.92
N VAL A 140 -0.43 -3.33 -11.61
CA VAL A 140 -1.02 -4.65 -11.37
C VAL A 140 -0.67 -5.16 -9.98
N TYR A 141 0.57 -4.99 -9.52
CA TYR A 141 0.99 -5.42 -8.19
C TYR A 141 0.33 -4.60 -7.08
N VAL A 142 0.20 -3.28 -7.26
CA VAL A 142 -0.56 -2.42 -6.31
C VAL A 142 -2.01 -2.88 -6.21
N ASP A 143 -2.68 -3.06 -7.35
CA ASP A 143 -4.07 -3.51 -7.41
C ASP A 143 -4.24 -4.92 -6.81
N ARG A 144 -3.29 -5.82 -7.09
CA ARG A 144 -3.28 -7.18 -6.54
C ARG A 144 -3.09 -7.18 -5.04
N ALA A 145 -2.15 -6.40 -4.50
CA ALA A 145 -1.93 -6.29 -3.07
C ALA A 145 -3.19 -5.85 -2.32
N LEU A 146 -3.87 -4.82 -2.82
CA LEU A 146 -5.12 -4.32 -2.24
C LEU A 146 -6.25 -5.37 -2.34
N LYS A 147 -6.46 -5.95 -3.52
CA LYS A 147 -7.52 -6.95 -3.75
C LYS A 147 -7.30 -8.19 -2.90
N GLU A 148 -6.11 -8.77 -2.95
CA GLU A 148 -5.79 -9.98 -2.20
C GLU A 148 -5.89 -9.75 -0.70
N TYR A 149 -5.56 -8.55 -0.21
CA TYR A 149 -5.74 -8.25 1.21
C TYR A 149 -7.21 -8.09 1.58
N TYR A 150 -7.92 -7.16 0.96
CA TYR A 150 -9.29 -6.81 1.36
C TYR A 150 -10.33 -7.87 1.03
N LEU A 151 -10.06 -8.75 0.06
CA LEU A 151 -10.93 -9.89 -0.28
C LEU A 151 -10.54 -11.19 0.46
N SER A 152 -9.47 -11.16 1.28
CA SER A 152 -9.03 -12.36 2.01
C SER A 152 -9.97 -12.71 3.17
N PRO A 153 -10.16 -14.00 3.48
CA PRO A 153 -10.84 -14.44 4.70
C PRO A 153 -10.17 -13.89 5.98
N GLU A 154 -8.85 -13.72 5.95
CA GLU A 154 -8.08 -13.16 7.06
C GLU A 154 -8.50 -11.71 7.36
N TYR A 155 -8.75 -10.89 6.34
CA TYR A 155 -9.26 -9.53 6.53
C TYR A 155 -10.67 -9.52 7.09
N ILE A 156 -11.54 -10.48 6.72
CA ILE A 156 -12.88 -10.59 7.31
C ILE A 156 -12.79 -10.71 8.83
N LEU A 157 -11.82 -11.48 9.35
CA LEU A 157 -11.60 -11.60 10.79
C LEU A 157 -11.13 -10.28 11.43
N VAL A 158 -10.25 -9.54 10.75
CA VAL A 158 -9.80 -8.21 11.20
C VAL A 158 -10.97 -7.23 11.22
N ALA A 159 -11.78 -7.20 10.15
CA ALA A 159 -12.96 -6.37 10.01
C ALA A 159 -14.00 -6.66 11.11
N VAL A 160 -14.33 -7.94 11.34
CA VAL A 160 -15.25 -8.37 12.40
C VAL A 160 -14.73 -7.96 13.77
N LYS A 161 -13.44 -8.18 14.06
CA LYS A 161 -12.82 -7.75 15.33
C LYS A 161 -12.92 -6.24 15.53
N ASN A 162 -12.71 -5.45 14.48
CA ASN A 162 -12.81 -4.00 14.53
C ASN A 162 -14.25 -3.54 14.78
N ILE A 163 -15.22 -4.14 14.09
CA ILE A 163 -16.65 -3.86 14.27
C ILE A 163 -17.16 -4.24 15.67
N CYS A 164 -16.74 -5.39 16.21
CA CYS A 164 -17.15 -5.83 17.55
C CYS A 164 -16.51 -5.00 18.68
N GLY A 165 -15.61 -4.05 18.37
CA GLY A 165 -15.06 -3.08 19.30
C GLY A 165 -16.03 -1.97 19.71
N ARG A 166 -15.57 -1.05 20.58
CA ARG A 166 -16.38 0.07 21.13
C ARG A 166 -16.82 1.04 20.01
N GLY A 167 -17.97 0.78 19.39
CA GLY A 167 -18.61 1.65 18.38
C GLY A 167 -19.36 0.96 17.23
N GLY A 168 -19.63 -0.35 17.31
CA GLY A 168 -19.93 -1.23 16.18
C GLY A 168 -20.97 -0.80 15.14
N LEU A 169 -22.05 -0.07 15.50
CA LEU A 169 -23.03 0.38 14.50
C LEU A 169 -22.51 1.50 13.57
N HIS A 170 -21.60 2.35 14.06
CA HIS A 170 -21.01 3.43 13.24
C HIS A 170 -19.90 2.88 12.33
N GLU A 171 -19.05 1.98 12.85
CA GLU A 171 -18.00 1.34 12.04
C GLU A 171 -18.60 0.46 10.92
N LEU A 172 -19.73 -0.22 11.16
CA LEU A 172 -20.46 -0.99 10.13
C LEU A 172 -20.93 -0.13 8.95
N ARG A 173 -21.47 1.06 9.21
CA ARG A 173 -21.91 1.99 8.14
C ARG A 173 -20.73 2.49 7.31
N GLY A 174 -19.62 2.82 7.97
CA GLY A 174 -18.38 3.20 7.29
C GLY A 174 -17.85 2.07 6.41
N MET A 175 -17.81 0.85 6.92
CA MET A 175 -17.34 -0.31 6.18
C MET A 175 -18.24 -0.65 4.98
N ALA A 176 -19.56 -0.58 5.14
CA ALA A 176 -20.50 -0.76 4.03
C ALA A 176 -20.29 0.28 2.91
N LYS A 177 -20.02 1.55 3.28
CA LYS A 177 -19.68 2.60 2.33
C LYS A 177 -18.34 2.33 1.64
N SER A 178 -17.31 1.88 2.37
CA SER A 178 -16.01 1.52 1.79
C SER A 178 -16.10 0.31 0.86
N ILE A 179 -16.88 -0.72 1.22
CA ILE A 179 -17.18 -1.86 0.35
C ILE A 179 -17.90 -1.39 -0.92
N TRP A 180 -18.87 -0.47 -0.80
CA TRP A 180 -19.57 0.08 -1.95
C TRP A 180 -18.64 0.87 -2.89
N VAL A 181 -17.75 1.72 -2.33
CA VAL A 181 -16.72 2.43 -3.11
C VAL A 181 -15.77 1.43 -3.80
N PHE A 182 -15.33 0.38 -3.09
CA PHE A 182 -14.48 -0.65 -3.66
C PHE A 182 -15.18 -1.43 -4.78
N ILE A 183 -16.46 -1.77 -4.62
CA ILE A 183 -17.28 -2.38 -5.68
C ILE A 183 -17.36 -1.45 -6.90
N ASN A 184 -17.54 -0.14 -6.69
CA ASN A 184 -17.55 0.82 -7.79
C ASN A 184 -16.18 0.95 -8.47
N TYR A 185 -15.07 0.92 -7.71
CA TYR A 185 -13.72 0.85 -8.27
C TYR A 185 -13.53 -0.40 -9.14
N LEU A 186 -13.96 -1.58 -8.66
CA LEU A 186 -13.91 -2.81 -9.43
C LEU A 186 -14.74 -2.73 -10.71
N ARG A 187 -15.90 -2.07 -10.66
CA ARG A 187 -16.77 -1.83 -11.83
C ARG A 187 -16.15 -0.87 -12.84
N SER A 188 -15.55 0.23 -12.40
CA SER A 188 -14.82 1.19 -13.26
C SER A 188 -13.71 0.47 -14.05
N LYS A 189 -12.84 -0.29 -13.35
CA LYS A 189 -11.77 -1.05 -14.03
C LYS A 189 -12.26 -2.19 -14.93
N SER A 190 -13.46 -2.71 -14.70
CA SER A 190 -14.04 -3.77 -15.55
C SER A 190 -14.58 -3.20 -16.87
N ASN A 191 -15.09 -1.97 -16.87
CA ASN A 191 -15.53 -1.29 -18.09
C ASN A 191 -14.35 -0.92 -19.02
N CYS A 192 -13.17 -0.60 -18.49
CA CYS A 192 -11.98 -0.37 -19.32
C CYS A 192 -11.46 -1.64 -20.05
N LYS A 193 -11.88 -2.85 -19.65
CA LYS A 193 -11.59 -4.08 -20.42
C LYS A 193 -12.50 -4.26 -21.63
N GLY A 194 -13.67 -3.60 -21.68
CA GLY A 194 -14.63 -3.70 -22.78
C GLY A 194 -14.30 -2.80 -23.98
N GLU A 195 -13.62 -1.66 -23.75
CA GLU A 195 -13.31 -0.69 -24.83
C GLU A 195 -12.02 -1.02 -25.60
N LEU A 196 -11.17 -1.93 -25.09
CA LEU A 196 -9.91 -2.32 -25.74
C LEU A 196 -10.04 -3.50 -26.73
N GLN A 197 -11.26 -3.98 -27.03
CA GLN A 197 -11.53 -4.96 -28.09
C GLN A 197 -11.94 -4.32 -29.43
N GLY A 198 -12.04 -3.00 -29.51
CA GLY A 198 -12.52 -2.26 -30.69
C GLY A 198 -11.46 -1.48 -31.48
N ILE A 199 -10.17 -1.68 -31.20
CA ILE A 199 -9.07 -1.05 -31.96
C ILE A 199 -8.03 -2.12 -32.29
N TYR A 200 -8.35 -2.94 -33.29
CA TYR A 200 -7.40 -3.68 -34.13
C TYR A 200 -7.87 -3.58 -35.57
#